data_AF-C6Y2S8-F1
#
_entry.id   AF-C6Y2S8-F1
#
_cell.length_a   1.000
_cell.length_b   1.000
_cell.length_c   1.000
_cell.angle_alpha   90.00
_cell.angle_beta   90.00
_cell.angle_gamma   90.00
#
_symmetry.space_group_name_H-M   'P 1'
#
loop_
_entity.id
_entity.type
_entity.pdbx_description
1 polymer ?
#
loop_
_entity_poly.entity_id
_entity_poly.type
_entity_poly.pdbx_seq_one_letter_code
_entity_poly.pdbx_strand_id
1 'polypeptide(L)'
;MKKLNKRFWYLLLIDVIRYLFILLFLYAAFSKVWDFQKFKVQLGQSPILSDFTLLVALCIPAVEILIAIGLAFRRTLLPALWASYGLMIMFSLYIIVILKFSDRSVCHCGGVLEQMQWSEHLWFNVGFVGLGIVGLWLGFYRRFRNAGTSRHLEPQGEISCLGIVQEIPRRCASLGMTGCVKDDRFRHDDEVC
;
A
#
# COMPACT_ATOMS: atom_id res chain seq x y z
N MET A 1 27.83 16.05 -2.76
CA MET A 1 26.67 16.77 -2.16
C MET A 1 25.32 16.50 -2.84
N LYS A 2 25.18 16.53 -4.17
CA LYS A 2 23.87 16.37 -4.87
C LYS A 2 23.12 15.03 -4.62
N LYS A 3 23.84 13.91 -4.41
CA LYS A 3 23.22 12.57 -4.19
C LYS A 3 22.53 12.42 -2.83
N LEU A 4 23.00 13.11 -1.79
CA LEU A 4 22.44 13.01 -0.42
C LEU A 4 21.06 13.67 -0.36
N ASN A 5 20.90 14.80 -1.05
CA ASN A 5 19.64 15.54 -1.12
C ASN A 5 18.52 14.68 -1.75
N LYS A 6 18.81 14.01 -2.89
CA LYS A 6 17.81 13.12 -3.52
C LYS A 6 17.30 12.02 -2.58
N ARG A 7 18.18 11.35 -1.82
CA ARG A 7 17.76 10.29 -0.88
C ARG A 7 16.83 10.81 0.21
N PHE A 8 17.09 12.00 0.74
CA PHE A 8 16.24 12.64 1.74
C PHE A 8 14.83 12.91 1.21
N TRP A 9 14.73 13.54 0.02
CA TRP A 9 13.44 13.82 -0.63
C TRP A 9 12.62 12.56 -0.90
N TYR A 10 13.25 11.45 -1.34
CA TYR A 10 12.52 10.18 -1.54
C TYR A 10 11.96 9.61 -0.25
N LEU A 11 12.69 9.70 0.87
CA LEU A 11 12.21 9.21 2.17
C LEU A 11 11.05 10.06 2.66
N LEU A 12 11.19 11.39 2.57
CA LEU A 12 10.13 12.33 2.95
C LEU A 12 8.86 12.10 2.14
N LEU A 13 8.97 11.88 0.82
CA LEU A 13 7.82 11.65 -0.04
C LEU A 13 7.07 10.35 0.31
N ILE A 14 7.77 9.27 0.64
CA ILE A 14 7.13 8.03 1.12
C ILE A 14 6.40 8.27 2.44
N ASP A 15 7.00 9.01 3.37
CA ASP A 15 6.37 9.32 4.66
C ASP A 15 5.13 10.20 4.48
N VAL A 16 5.19 11.21 3.61
CA VAL A 16 4.05 12.08 3.28
C VAL A 16 2.89 11.25 2.70
N ILE A 17 3.16 10.40 1.71
CA ILE A 17 2.12 9.53 1.11
C ILE A 17 1.49 8.65 2.20
N ARG A 18 2.32 8.03 3.05
CA ARG A 18 1.85 7.17 4.14
C ARG A 18 0.92 7.90 5.11
N TYR A 19 1.29 9.11 5.56
CA TYR A 19 0.44 9.88 6.46
C TYR A 19 -0.85 10.37 5.79
N LEU A 20 -0.81 10.72 4.51
CA LEU A 20 -2.00 11.06 3.73
C LEU A 20 -3.01 9.93 3.68
N PHE A 21 -2.57 8.70 3.38
CA PHE A 21 -3.46 7.53 3.38
C PHE A 21 -4.00 7.22 4.77
N ILE A 22 -3.18 7.32 5.82
CA ILE A 22 -3.64 7.11 7.21
C ILE A 22 -4.74 8.11 7.57
N LEU A 23 -4.51 9.40 7.30
CA LEU A 23 -5.48 10.45 7.59
C LEU A 23 -6.78 10.22 6.81
N LEU A 24 -6.68 9.86 5.54
CA LEU A 24 -7.84 9.60 4.69
C LEU A 24 -8.67 8.43 5.22
N PHE A 25 -8.05 7.27 5.47
CA PHE A 25 -8.77 6.08 5.92
C PHE A 25 -9.36 6.23 7.33
N LEU A 26 -8.62 6.85 8.24
CA LEU A 26 -9.16 7.13 9.57
C LEU A 26 -10.33 8.09 9.49
N TYR A 27 -10.19 9.22 8.78
CA TYR A 27 -11.30 10.16 8.62
C TYR A 27 -12.53 9.48 8.03
N ALA A 28 -12.34 8.70 6.96
CA ALA A 28 -13.42 8.00 6.27
C ALA A 28 -14.08 6.92 7.13
N ALA A 29 -13.32 6.22 7.97
CA ALA A 29 -13.89 5.22 8.88
C ALA A 29 -14.63 5.89 10.04
N PHE A 30 -14.03 6.92 10.66
CA PHE A 30 -14.64 7.65 11.76
C PHE A 30 -15.96 8.32 11.35
N SER A 31 -16.03 8.93 10.15
CA SER A 31 -17.27 9.53 9.66
C SER A 31 -18.39 8.50 9.53
N LYS A 32 -18.08 7.31 8.99
CA LYS A 32 -19.05 6.22 8.82
C LYS A 32 -19.49 5.59 10.15
N VAL A 33 -18.58 5.48 11.12
CA VAL A 33 -18.91 4.93 12.45
C VAL A 33 -19.75 5.92 13.25
N TRP A 34 -19.43 7.22 13.18
CA TRP A 34 -20.17 8.25 13.91
C TRP A 34 -21.61 8.39 13.41
N ASP A 35 -21.81 8.37 12.09
CA ASP A 35 -23.11 8.47 11.44
C ASP A 35 -23.55 7.12 10.82
N PHE A 36 -23.37 6.01 11.56
CA PHE A 36 -23.62 4.65 11.06
C PHE A 36 -25.02 4.43 10.47
N GLN A 37 -26.06 5.02 11.08
CA GLN A 37 -27.43 4.90 10.56
C GLN A 37 -27.58 5.57 9.19
N LYS A 38 -26.95 6.73 8.96
CA LYS A 38 -26.99 7.41 7.66
C LYS A 38 -26.26 6.60 6.61
N PHE A 39 -25.07 6.09 6.95
CA PHE A 39 -24.28 5.23 6.06
C PHE A 39 -25.05 3.97 5.66
N LYS A 40 -25.72 3.32 6.63
CA LYS A 40 -26.59 2.16 6.38
C LYS A 40 -27.73 2.49 5.43
N VAL A 41 -28.43 3.61 5.63
CA VAL A 41 -29.52 4.03 4.74
C VAL A 41 -29.01 4.32 3.33
N GLN A 42 -27.88 5.04 3.20
CA GLN A 42 -27.26 5.34 1.90
C GLN A 42 -26.87 4.06 1.14
N LEU A 43 -26.31 3.07 1.84
CA LEU A 43 -26.01 1.76 1.26
C LEU A 43 -27.27 1.00 0.83
N GLY A 44 -28.35 1.09 1.62
CA GLY A 44 -29.63 0.45 1.32
C GLY A 44 -30.38 1.05 0.12
N GLN A 45 -30.06 2.29 -0.28
CA GLN A 45 -30.58 2.90 -1.51
C GLN A 45 -29.90 2.35 -2.77
N SER A 46 -28.76 1.66 -2.63
CA SER A 46 -28.06 1.02 -3.74
C SER A 46 -28.66 -0.37 -3.99
N PRO A 47 -29.28 -0.63 -5.16
CA PRO A 47 -29.96 -1.90 -5.44
C PRO A 47 -29.01 -3.11 -5.42
N ILE A 48 -27.71 -2.90 -5.59
CA ILE A 48 -26.68 -3.96 -5.60
C ILE A 48 -26.30 -4.38 -4.17
N LEU A 49 -26.40 -3.47 -3.19
CA LEU A 49 -25.92 -3.68 -1.82
C LEU A 49 -27.04 -3.79 -0.79
N SER A 50 -28.30 -3.55 -1.18
CA SER A 50 -29.47 -3.59 -0.30
C SER A 50 -29.52 -4.85 0.58
N ASP A 51 -29.29 -6.03 0.00
CA ASP A 51 -29.38 -7.32 0.72
C ASP A 51 -28.25 -7.52 1.73
N PHE A 52 -27.09 -6.88 1.52
CA PHE A 52 -25.89 -7.00 2.36
C PHE A 52 -25.59 -5.73 3.15
N THR A 53 -26.52 -4.78 3.20
CA THR A 53 -26.33 -3.44 3.75
C THR A 53 -25.68 -3.46 5.13
N LEU A 54 -26.16 -4.32 6.05
CA LEU A 54 -25.62 -4.39 7.41
C LEU A 54 -24.18 -4.90 7.44
N LEU A 55 -23.90 -5.97 6.69
CA LEU A 55 -22.57 -6.59 6.65
C LEU A 55 -21.56 -5.61 6.04
N VAL A 56 -21.91 -5.01 4.90
CA VAL A 56 -21.06 -4.06 4.19
C VAL A 56 -20.84 -2.79 5.01
N ALA A 57 -21.88 -2.30 5.70
CA ALA A 57 -21.79 -1.12 6.55
C ALA A 57 -20.78 -1.29 7.69
N LEU A 58 -20.59 -2.51 8.19
CA LEU A 58 -19.61 -2.83 9.23
C LEU A 58 -18.23 -3.17 8.64
N CYS A 59 -18.19 -3.93 7.54
CA CYS A 59 -16.95 -4.38 6.93
C CYS A 59 -16.13 -3.22 6.36
N ILE A 60 -16.76 -2.23 5.73
CA ILE A 60 -16.03 -1.11 5.10
C ILE A 60 -15.20 -0.34 6.15
N PRO A 61 -15.79 0.22 7.23
CA PRO A 61 -15.00 0.93 8.24
C PRO A 61 -13.95 0.04 8.92
N ALA A 62 -14.25 -1.24 9.12
CA ALA A 62 -13.29 -2.18 9.72
C ALA A 62 -12.04 -2.37 8.85
N VAL A 63 -12.21 -2.53 7.53
CA VAL A 63 -11.10 -2.65 6.58
C VAL A 63 -10.32 -1.34 6.49
N GLU A 64 -10.99 -0.19 6.46
CA GLU A 64 -10.35 1.13 6.45
C GLU A 64 -9.44 1.34 7.68
N ILE A 65 -9.94 1.01 8.88
CA ILE A 65 -9.16 1.08 10.12
C ILE A 65 -7.97 0.11 10.09
N LEU A 66 -8.19 -1.13 9.64
CA LEU A 66 -7.13 -2.13 9.57
C LEU A 66 -5.99 -1.70 8.64
N ILE A 67 -6.33 -1.11 7.49
CA ILE A 67 -5.34 -0.57 6.55
C ILE A 67 -4.60 0.62 7.17
N ALA A 68 -5.29 1.54 7.85
CA ALA A 68 -4.66 2.67 8.53
C ALA A 68 -3.65 2.21 9.60
N ILE A 69 -4.01 1.21 10.40
CA ILE A 69 -3.12 0.59 11.39
C ILE A 69 -1.93 -0.07 10.66
N GLY A 70 -2.18 -0.82 9.59
CA GLY A 70 -1.14 -1.46 8.78
C GLY A 70 -0.13 -0.48 8.17
N LEU A 71 -0.59 0.72 7.79
CA LEU A 71 0.27 1.80 7.28
C LEU A 71 1.13 2.43 8.39
N ALA A 72 0.68 2.41 9.65
CA ALA A 72 1.44 2.99 10.76
C ALA A 72 2.76 2.23 11.03
N PHE A 73 2.76 0.90 10.86
CA PHE A 73 3.94 0.06 11.11
C PHE A 73 4.85 -0.10 9.89
N ARG A 74 6.17 0.03 10.10
CA ARG A 74 7.17 -0.10 9.03
C ARG A 74 7.25 -1.49 8.41
N ARG A 75 6.96 -2.55 9.19
CA ARG A 75 7.01 -3.95 8.72
C ARG A 75 5.86 -4.28 7.77
N THR A 76 4.68 -3.73 8.02
CA THR A 76 3.45 -3.97 7.23
C THR A 76 3.20 -2.89 6.18
N LEU A 77 4.11 -1.92 6.02
CA LEU A 77 3.92 -0.81 5.09
C LEU A 77 3.66 -1.25 3.64
N LEU A 78 4.45 -2.22 3.12
CA LEU A 78 4.32 -2.67 1.74
C LEU A 78 2.98 -3.39 1.48
N PRO A 79 2.57 -4.40 2.28
CA PRO A 79 1.25 -5.00 2.11
C PRO A 79 0.10 -4.01 2.38
N ALA A 80 0.26 -3.08 3.33
CA ALA A 80 -0.76 -2.06 3.61
C ALA A 80 -0.92 -1.06 2.45
N LEU A 81 0.17 -0.68 1.77
CA LEU A 81 0.11 0.14 0.56
C LEU A 81 -0.60 -0.59 -0.59
N TRP A 82 -0.35 -1.90 -0.76
CA TRP A 82 -1.09 -2.71 -1.73
C TRP A 82 -2.59 -2.78 -1.41
N ALA A 83 -2.94 -3.00 -0.14
CA ALA A 83 -4.32 -3.00 0.32
C ALA A 83 -4.99 -1.63 0.12
N SER A 84 -4.28 -0.54 0.44
CA SER A 84 -4.75 0.84 0.22
C SER A 84 -5.06 1.11 -1.25
N TYR A 85 -4.12 0.74 -2.13
CA TYR A 85 -4.25 0.89 -3.57
C TYR A 85 -5.43 0.06 -4.11
N GLY A 86 -5.54 -1.20 -3.69
CA GLY A 86 -6.64 -2.09 -4.08
C GLY A 86 -8.00 -1.54 -3.63
N LEU A 87 -8.10 -1.05 -2.39
CA LEU A 87 -9.34 -0.48 -1.85
C LEU A 87 -9.76 0.79 -2.62
N MET A 88 -8.80 1.66 -2.96
CA MET A 88 -9.07 2.85 -3.79
C MET A 88 -9.56 2.50 -5.20
N ILE A 89 -8.99 1.47 -5.83
CA ILE A 89 -9.49 0.97 -7.12
C ILE A 89 -10.90 0.43 -6.99
N MET A 90 -11.14 -0.42 -5.98
CA MET A 90 -12.45 -1.05 -5.79
C MET A 90 -13.53 0.01 -5.57
N PHE A 91 -13.24 1.02 -4.74
CA PHE A 91 -14.15 2.13 -4.51
C PHE A 91 -14.37 3.00 -5.76
N SER A 92 -13.33 3.22 -6.58
CA SER A 92 -13.46 3.92 -7.86
C SER A 92 -14.34 3.15 -8.85
N LEU A 93 -14.15 1.84 -8.98
CA LEU A 93 -14.96 0.99 -9.84
C LEU A 93 -16.43 0.98 -9.39
N TYR A 94 -16.68 0.91 -8.08
CA TYR A 94 -18.02 1.01 -7.51
C TYR A 94 -18.71 2.32 -7.91
N ILE A 95 -18.02 3.47 -7.80
CA ILE A 95 -18.56 4.78 -8.21
C ILE A 95 -18.86 4.79 -9.71
N ILE A 96 -17.98 4.26 -10.55
CA ILE A 96 -18.18 4.20 -12.01
C ILE A 96 -19.44 3.39 -12.35
N VAL A 97 -19.64 2.26 -11.69
CA VAL A 97 -20.85 1.44 -11.86
C VAL A 97 -22.09 2.24 -11.47
N ILE A 98 -22.12 2.85 -10.30
CA ILE A 98 -23.28 3.66 -9.88
C ILE A 98 -23.56 4.81 -10.84
N LEU A 99 -22.53 5.53 -11.29
CA LEU A 99 -22.68 6.65 -12.24
C LEU A 99 -23.24 6.22 -13.60
N LYS A 100 -23.01 4.97 -14.02
CA LYS A 100 -23.57 4.44 -15.28
C LYS A 100 -24.96 3.82 -15.14
N PHE A 101 -25.31 3.32 -13.96
CA PHE A 101 -26.55 2.55 -13.75
C PHE A 101 -27.62 3.30 -12.94
N SER A 102 -27.33 4.47 -12.36
CA SER A 102 -28.31 5.25 -11.59
C SER A 102 -28.82 6.46 -12.37
N ASP A 103 -30.13 6.47 -12.68
CA ASP A 103 -30.81 7.60 -13.33
C ASP A 103 -31.21 8.72 -12.36
N ARG A 104 -31.06 8.50 -11.04
CA ARG A 104 -31.33 9.51 -10.00
C ARG A 104 -30.20 9.53 -8.97
N SER A 105 -29.59 10.70 -8.79
CA SER A 105 -28.58 10.94 -7.76
C SER A 105 -29.20 10.77 -6.36
N VAL A 106 -28.74 9.78 -5.61
CA VAL A 106 -29.19 9.54 -4.23
C VAL A 106 -28.78 10.72 -3.34
N CYS A 107 -29.66 11.13 -2.43
CA CYS A 107 -29.47 12.31 -1.58
C CYS A 107 -28.24 12.17 -0.67
N HIS A 108 -27.27 13.08 -0.81
CA HIS A 108 -26.06 13.14 0.00
C HIS A 108 -26.32 13.91 1.31
N CYS A 109 -26.41 13.19 2.43
CA CYS A 109 -26.57 13.78 3.75
C CYS A 109 -25.50 13.17 4.68
N GLY A 110 -24.32 13.77 4.76
CA GLY A 110 -23.14 13.16 5.40
C GLY A 110 -21.95 14.11 5.53
N GLY A 111 -20.80 13.68 6.08
CA GLY A 111 -19.61 14.51 6.39
C GLY A 111 -18.92 15.17 5.17
N VAL A 112 -17.72 15.76 5.35
CA VAL A 112 -17.03 16.52 4.27
C VAL A 112 -16.76 15.69 3.03
N LEU A 113 -16.44 14.39 3.20
CA LEU A 113 -16.33 13.48 2.06
C LEU A 113 -17.72 13.27 1.44
N GLU A 114 -18.74 12.88 2.19
CA GLU A 114 -20.06 12.54 1.65
C GLU A 114 -20.84 13.71 1.02
N GLN A 115 -20.42 14.96 1.22
CA GLN A 115 -20.99 16.17 0.59
C GLN A 115 -20.48 16.44 -0.82
N MET A 116 -19.38 15.82 -1.26
CA MET A 116 -18.87 15.98 -2.63
C MET A 116 -19.75 15.26 -3.64
N GLN A 117 -19.82 15.78 -4.87
CA GLN A 117 -20.50 15.11 -5.97
C GLN A 117 -19.78 13.81 -6.33
N TRP A 118 -20.52 12.80 -6.82
CA TRP A 118 -19.94 11.51 -7.23
C TRP A 118 -18.75 11.62 -8.20
N SER A 119 -18.79 12.59 -9.12
CA SER A 119 -17.70 12.86 -10.05
C SER A 119 -16.45 13.43 -9.34
N GLU A 120 -16.63 14.29 -8.34
CA GLU A 120 -15.54 14.84 -7.55
C GLU A 120 -14.88 13.76 -6.68
N HIS A 121 -15.69 12.89 -6.07
CA HIS A 121 -15.19 11.69 -5.37
C HIS A 121 -14.37 10.78 -6.27
N LEU A 122 -14.82 10.56 -7.51
CA LEU A 122 -14.10 9.72 -8.45
C LEU A 122 -12.72 10.32 -8.75
N TRP A 123 -12.64 11.62 -9.05
CA TRP A 123 -11.37 12.30 -9.29
C TRP A 123 -10.45 12.28 -8.06
N PHE A 124 -11.01 12.48 -6.88
CA PHE A 124 -10.30 12.38 -5.62
C PHE A 124 -9.68 10.98 -5.45
N ASN A 125 -10.46 9.91 -5.61
CA ASN A 125 -9.98 8.54 -5.50
C ASN A 125 -8.92 8.21 -6.55
N VAL A 126 -9.12 8.63 -7.82
CA VAL A 126 -8.13 8.44 -8.89
C VAL A 126 -6.80 9.14 -8.56
N GLY A 127 -6.84 10.31 -7.94
CA GLY A 127 -5.64 10.97 -7.41
C GLY A 127 -4.92 10.12 -6.38
N PHE A 128 -5.65 9.53 -5.43
CA PHE A 128 -5.09 8.61 -4.43
C PHE A 128 -4.60 7.29 -5.04
N VAL A 129 -5.25 6.75 -6.07
CA VAL A 129 -4.73 5.62 -6.85
C VAL A 129 -3.36 5.97 -7.43
N GLY A 130 -3.20 7.16 -8.02
CA GLY A 130 -1.92 7.66 -8.52
C GLY A 130 -0.85 7.76 -7.42
N LEU A 131 -1.19 8.34 -6.27
CA LEU A 131 -0.29 8.39 -5.11
C LEU A 131 0.09 6.99 -4.62
N GLY A 132 -0.85 6.04 -4.66
CA GLY A 132 -0.61 4.63 -4.34
C GLY A 132 0.41 3.99 -5.27
N ILE A 133 0.33 4.23 -6.59
CA ILE A 133 1.30 3.74 -7.57
C ILE A 133 2.70 4.30 -7.26
N VAL A 134 2.79 5.61 -7.01
CA VAL A 134 4.07 6.25 -6.65
C VAL A 134 4.64 5.67 -5.36
N GLY A 135 3.80 5.50 -4.33
CA GLY A 135 4.18 4.90 -3.05
C GLY A 135 4.65 3.46 -3.19
N LEU A 136 3.97 2.64 -3.99
CA LEU A 136 4.35 1.26 -4.28
C LEU A 136 5.67 1.19 -5.05
N TRP A 137 5.83 2.01 -6.09
CA TRP A 137 7.05 2.04 -6.90
C TRP A 137 8.28 2.41 -6.06
N LEU A 138 8.15 3.42 -5.19
CA LEU A 138 9.21 3.85 -4.28
C LEU A 138 9.47 2.84 -3.15
N GLY A 139 8.41 2.26 -2.58
CA GLY A 139 8.47 1.25 -1.53
C GLY A 139 9.17 -0.03 -2.00
N PHE A 140 8.87 -0.47 -3.23
CA PHE A 140 9.52 -1.60 -3.87
C PHE A 140 11.01 -1.33 -4.09
N TYR A 141 11.37 -0.17 -4.66
CA TYR A 141 12.78 0.20 -4.86
C TYR A 141 13.60 0.19 -3.55
N ARG A 142 12.99 0.57 -2.43
CA ARG A 142 13.64 0.56 -1.11
C ARG A 142 13.80 -0.86 -0.57
N ARG A 143 12.81 -1.74 -0.78
CA ARG A 143 12.88 -3.16 -0.41
C ARG A 143 14.02 -3.87 -1.15
N PHE A 144 14.15 -3.67 -2.46
CA PHE A 144 15.22 -4.27 -3.28
C PHE A 144 16.61 -3.75 -2.93
N ARG A 145 16.76 -2.43 -2.70
CA ARG A 145 18.05 -1.86 -2.29
C ARG A 145 18.56 -2.44 -0.97
N ASN A 146 17.67 -2.58 0.01
CA ASN A 146 18.03 -3.15 1.30
C ASN A 146 18.36 -4.65 1.20
N ALA A 147 17.67 -5.41 0.34
CA ALA A 147 18.00 -6.82 0.09
C ALA A 147 19.39 -7.01 -0.55
N GLY A 148 19.84 -6.07 -1.40
CA GLY A 148 21.18 -6.10 -2.00
C GLY A 148 22.32 -5.79 -1.01
N THR A 149 22.06 -4.95 0.00
CA THR A 149 23.03 -4.62 1.08
C THR A 149 23.13 -5.72 2.14
N SER A 150 22.08 -6.52 2.33
CA SER A 150 22.09 -7.63 3.30
C SER A 150 22.95 -8.84 2.90
N ARG A 151 23.63 -8.83 1.74
CA ARG A 151 24.61 -9.88 1.40
C ARG A 151 25.96 -9.74 2.13
N HIS A 152 26.16 -8.74 2.98
CA HIS A 152 27.46 -8.51 3.63
C HIS A 152 27.46 -8.25 5.14
N LEU A 153 26.36 -8.47 5.86
CA LEU A 153 26.42 -8.58 7.33
C LEU A 153 25.75 -9.87 7.81
N GLU A 154 26.56 -10.65 8.52
CA GLU A 154 26.27 -11.89 9.21
C GLU A 154 25.06 -11.84 10.17
N PRO A 155 24.53 -13.01 10.55
CA PRO A 155 23.23 -13.15 11.20
C PRO A 155 23.35 -12.90 12.71
N GLN A 156 22.36 -12.21 13.28
CA GLN A 156 22.07 -12.30 14.71
C GLN A 156 20.60 -12.67 14.86
N GLY A 157 20.42 -13.80 15.53
CA GLY A 157 19.16 -14.49 15.66
C GLY A 157 18.17 -13.75 16.53
N GLU A 158 16.91 -14.03 16.25
CA GLU A 158 15.94 -14.53 17.21
C GLU A 158 14.69 -14.86 16.40
N ILE A 159 14.22 -16.11 16.50
CA ILE A 159 12.84 -16.49 16.82
C ILE A 159 12.67 -18.00 16.59
N SER A 160 12.12 -18.64 17.63
CA SER A 160 11.40 -19.92 17.65
C SER A 160 12.19 -21.22 17.61
N CYS A 161 12.49 -21.69 18.82
CA CYS A 161 12.31 -23.11 19.15
C CYS A 161 10.83 -23.50 18.92
N LEU A 162 10.53 -24.19 17.83
CA LEU A 162 9.45 -25.19 17.78
C LEU A 162 9.59 -26.08 16.53
N GLY A 163 10.07 -27.31 16.76
CA GLY A 163 9.60 -28.50 16.05
C GLY A 163 10.13 -28.78 14.64
N ILE A 164 11.20 -29.58 14.58
CA ILE A 164 11.44 -30.65 13.59
C ILE A 164 11.42 -30.23 12.11
N VAL A 165 12.60 -29.93 11.55
CA VAL A 165 13.01 -30.50 10.25
C VAL A 165 14.49 -30.90 10.33
N GLN A 166 14.70 -32.17 10.09
CA GLN A 166 15.96 -32.91 10.09
C GLN A 166 16.86 -32.51 8.91
N GLU A 167 18.17 -32.68 9.12
CA GLU A 167 19.33 -32.45 8.24
C GLU A 167 19.12 -32.53 6.72
N ILE A 168 19.85 -31.68 5.97
CA ILE A 168 20.48 -32.00 4.67
C ILE A 168 21.70 -31.07 4.43
N PRO A 169 22.80 -31.56 3.82
CA PRO A 169 24.16 -31.34 4.34
C PRO A 169 25.06 -30.42 3.51
N ARG A 170 26.16 -30.00 4.16
CA ARG A 170 27.33 -29.32 3.59
C ARG A 170 27.89 -30.06 2.37
N ARG A 171 27.70 -29.54 1.14
CA ARG A 171 28.33 -30.13 -0.05
C ARG A 171 28.78 -29.13 -1.14
N CYS A 172 29.21 -27.93 -0.76
CA CYS A 172 29.84 -26.97 -1.69
C CYS A 172 31.29 -26.63 -1.31
N ALA A 173 32.07 -27.62 -0.84
CA ALA A 173 33.48 -27.42 -0.44
C ALA A 173 34.50 -28.26 -1.24
N SER A 174 34.13 -28.89 -2.36
CA SER A 174 35.05 -29.84 -3.03
C SER A 174 35.10 -29.82 -4.55
N LEU A 175 34.60 -28.79 -5.24
CA LEU A 175 34.75 -28.71 -6.71
C LEU A 175 35.29 -27.35 -7.11
N GLY A 176 36.60 -27.30 -7.34
CA GLY A 176 37.26 -26.20 -8.03
C GLY A 176 36.73 -26.12 -9.46
N MET A 177 35.78 -25.21 -9.70
CA MET A 177 35.34 -24.84 -11.03
C MET A 177 35.46 -23.33 -11.20
N THR A 178 36.41 -22.97 -12.04
CA THR A 178 36.50 -21.76 -12.85
C THR A 178 35.12 -21.35 -13.36
N GLY A 179 34.66 -20.17 -12.98
CA GLY A 179 33.36 -19.64 -13.40
C GLY A 179 33.23 -18.16 -13.06
N CYS A 180 34.14 -17.35 -13.59
CA CYS A 180 34.12 -15.90 -13.50
C CYS A 180 32.92 -15.36 -14.31
N VAL A 181 31.94 -14.74 -13.65
CA VAL A 181 30.97 -13.86 -14.34
C VAL A 181 31.55 -12.45 -14.30
N LYS A 182 32.04 -11.98 -15.45
CA LYS A 182 32.40 -10.57 -15.68
C LYS A 182 31.14 -9.71 -15.59
N ASP A 183 31.15 -8.68 -14.74
CA ASP A 183 30.28 -7.50 -14.87
C ASP A 183 31.18 -6.35 -15.38
N ASP A 184 31.10 -6.07 -16.68
CA ASP A 184 31.94 -5.12 -17.44
C ASP A 184 31.58 -3.64 -17.16
N ARG A 185 31.40 -3.25 -15.90
CA ARG A 185 30.87 -1.91 -15.55
C ARG A 185 31.84 -0.94 -14.88
N PHE A 186 33.14 -1.21 -14.93
CA PHE A 186 34.17 -0.30 -14.42
C PHE A 186 35.32 -0.19 -15.42
N ARG A 187 35.08 0.54 -16.51
CA ARG A 187 36.15 1.17 -17.29
C ARG A 187 36.57 2.41 -16.49
N HIS A 188 37.67 2.29 -15.75
CA HIS A 188 38.43 3.43 -15.30
C HIS A 188 39.64 3.52 -16.22
N ASP A 189 39.58 4.50 -17.13
CA ASP A 189 40.77 5.13 -17.67
C ASP A 189 41.57 5.68 -16.48
N ASP A 190 42.84 5.32 -16.43
CA ASP A 190 43.98 6.14 -16.03
C ASP A 190 45.24 5.24 -16.15
N GLU A 191 45.72 5.10 -17.39
CA GLU A 191 47.14 4.88 -17.65
C GLU A 191 47.91 6.10 -17.13
N VAL A 192 49.05 5.87 -16.46
CA VAL A 192 50.36 6.49 -16.76
C VAL A 192 51.35 6.07 -15.67
N CYS A 193 52.54 5.61 -16.12
CA CYS A 193 53.76 5.37 -15.36
C CYS A 193 54.29 6.60 -14.61
#